data_AF-A0A1X0RYY6-F1
#
_entry.id   AF-A0A1X0RYY6-F1
#
_cell.length_a   1.000
_cell.length_b   1.000
_cell.length_c   1.000
_cell.angle_alpha   90.00
_cell.angle_beta   90.00
_cell.angle_gamma   90.00
#
_symmetry.space_group_name_H-M   'P 1'
#
loop_
_entity.id
_entity.type
_entity.pdbx_description
1 polymer ?
#
loop_
_entity_poly.entity_id
_entity_poly.type
_entity_poly.pdbx_seq_one_letter_code
_entity_poly.pdbx_strand_id
1 'polypeptide(L)'
;MRTPIAIAVACIAAFITVDAAPSCVQKYTVVSSDKSCSLIAKHAHVSTSVLHKLNANLNSKCSNVKPGQKLCVKTGTSKQAIKKKTTTKKKTTTKKKTTTKKKTTTTKKKTTTKKKTTTKKTTTTKKASKSTTTASKQKPADTAMKPTTTAPTTTTTTTTTTSTAATPTYTYNYGLTAQLSSGQDFCIFLPRSPGNKEDNGGVVDKDAIANSEKSAVAFCTRPNVKAPGARTLPVGFIKTAHYYADNQAGYVQVTGKFEPSLWELSSKDEGGQYDNHGRGSPPLSMCYGYRYYVNMIEPNDSTYCIRCCKSYQDCNAGRSAYGCKRIVPNGVYE
;
A
#
# COMPACT_ATOMS: atom_id res chain seq x y z
N MET A 1 32.81 -51.06 -75.66
CA MET A 1 32.34 -51.02 -74.26
C MET A 1 33.00 -49.84 -73.58
N ARG A 2 32.32 -48.70 -73.44
CA ARG A 2 32.84 -47.53 -72.72
C ARG A 2 31.70 -46.93 -71.92
N THR A 3 31.76 -47.14 -70.62
CA THR A 3 30.89 -46.59 -69.57
C THR A 3 31.09 -45.09 -69.42
N PRO A 4 30.01 -44.28 -69.37
CA PRO A 4 30.12 -42.91 -68.88
C PRO A 4 29.94 -42.88 -67.35
N ILE A 5 30.92 -42.26 -66.70
CA ILE A 5 30.99 -41.97 -65.26
C ILE A 5 30.00 -40.85 -64.93
N ALA A 6 29.07 -41.10 -64.01
CA ALA A 6 28.19 -40.09 -63.44
C ALA A 6 28.89 -39.41 -62.25
N ILE A 7 29.11 -38.10 -62.34
CA ILE A 7 29.58 -37.26 -61.22
C ILE A 7 28.34 -36.84 -60.42
N ALA A 8 28.22 -37.38 -59.21
CA ALA A 8 27.20 -36.97 -58.25
C ALA A 8 27.64 -35.68 -57.54
N VAL A 9 26.94 -34.58 -57.80
CA VAL A 9 27.06 -33.32 -57.04
C VAL A 9 26.27 -33.46 -55.75
N ALA A 10 26.98 -33.60 -54.62
CA ALA A 10 26.38 -33.59 -53.29
C ALA A 10 26.04 -32.14 -52.89
N CYS A 11 24.78 -31.75 -53.02
CA CYS A 11 24.25 -30.55 -52.37
C CYS A 11 24.15 -30.80 -50.87
N ILE A 12 25.11 -30.27 -50.11
CA ILE A 12 25.03 -30.19 -48.64
C ILE A 12 23.96 -29.14 -48.30
N ALA A 13 22.76 -29.61 -47.99
CA ALA A 13 21.72 -28.78 -47.39
C ALA A 13 22.13 -28.45 -45.95
N ALA A 14 22.56 -27.20 -45.72
CA ALA A 14 22.74 -26.69 -44.37
C ALA A 14 21.37 -26.55 -43.69
N PHE A 15 21.09 -27.43 -42.72
CA PHE A 15 19.94 -27.30 -41.84
C PHE A 15 20.16 -26.12 -40.89
N ILE A 16 19.62 -24.96 -41.23
CA ILE A 16 19.41 -23.87 -40.28
C ILE A 16 18.27 -24.29 -39.34
N THR A 17 18.62 -24.83 -38.18
CA THR A 17 17.68 -24.97 -37.07
C THR A 17 17.38 -23.58 -36.54
N VAL A 18 16.23 -23.02 -36.92
CA VAL A 18 15.65 -21.85 -36.28
C VAL A 18 15.21 -22.29 -34.88
N ASP A 19 16.07 -22.11 -33.89
CA ASP A 19 15.73 -22.35 -32.50
C ASP A 19 14.63 -21.35 -32.14
N ALA A 20 13.40 -21.86 -32.01
CA ALA A 20 12.24 -21.03 -31.71
C ALA A 20 12.45 -20.41 -30.33
N ALA A 21 12.78 -19.12 -30.29
CA ALA A 21 12.93 -18.37 -29.06
C ALA A 21 11.70 -18.64 -28.16
N PRO A 22 11.90 -19.03 -26.89
CA PRO A 22 10.80 -19.46 -26.05
C PRO A 22 9.79 -18.31 -25.93
N SER A 23 8.52 -18.60 -26.21
CA SER A 23 7.50 -17.56 -26.36
C SER A 23 7.40 -16.75 -25.08
N CYS A 24 7.80 -15.47 -25.16
CA CYS A 24 7.81 -14.58 -24.03
C CYS A 24 6.38 -14.24 -23.59
N VAL A 25 5.98 -14.69 -22.39
CA VAL A 25 4.63 -14.45 -21.84
C VAL A 25 4.57 -13.24 -20.92
N GLN A 26 5.71 -12.80 -20.39
CA GLN A 26 5.79 -11.59 -19.57
C GLN A 26 6.97 -10.75 -20.02
N LYS A 27 6.70 -9.47 -20.29
CA LYS A 27 7.69 -8.47 -20.69
C LYS A 27 7.81 -7.40 -19.62
N TYR A 28 9.03 -6.92 -19.42
CA TYR A 28 9.35 -5.75 -18.60
C TYR A 28 9.75 -4.59 -19.52
N THR A 29 9.18 -3.41 -19.28
CA THR A 29 9.56 -2.20 -20.00
C THR A 29 10.64 -1.47 -19.19
N VAL A 30 11.82 -1.32 -19.79
CA VAL A 30 12.97 -0.67 -19.17
C VAL A 30 12.62 0.79 -18.89
N VAL A 31 12.95 1.28 -17.70
CA VAL A 31 12.68 2.66 -17.27
C VAL A 31 13.98 3.46 -17.15
N SER A 32 13.88 4.80 -17.04
CA SER A 32 15.05 5.68 -16.97
C SER A 32 15.96 5.44 -15.74
N SER A 33 15.43 4.81 -14.68
CA SER A 33 16.17 4.40 -13.48
C SER A 33 16.93 3.08 -13.62
N ASP A 34 16.75 2.34 -14.71
CA ASP A 34 17.46 1.08 -14.99
C ASP A 34 18.86 1.33 -15.56
N LYS A 35 19.82 1.57 -14.67
CA LYS A 35 21.21 1.86 -15.08
C LYS A 35 22.08 0.62 -15.30
N SER A 36 21.60 -0.59 -14.99
CA SER A 36 22.36 -1.84 -15.12
C SER A 36 21.45 -3.08 -15.20
N CYS A 37 22.00 -4.22 -15.65
CA CYS A 37 21.26 -5.49 -15.63
C CYS A 37 20.76 -5.89 -14.24
N SER A 38 21.51 -5.56 -13.18
CA SER A 38 21.12 -5.85 -11.80
C SER A 38 19.86 -5.08 -11.39
N LEU A 39 19.78 -3.79 -11.76
CA LEU A 39 18.61 -2.97 -11.51
C LEU A 39 17.41 -3.41 -12.34
N ILE A 40 17.62 -3.71 -13.63
CA ILE A 40 16.57 -4.24 -14.51
C ILE A 40 16.03 -5.55 -13.94
N ALA A 41 16.91 -6.50 -13.59
CA ALA A 41 16.52 -7.79 -13.03
C ALA A 41 15.77 -7.62 -11.69
N LYS A 42 16.24 -6.73 -10.82
CA LYS A 42 15.59 -6.40 -9.54
C LYS A 42 14.20 -5.81 -9.74
N HIS A 43 14.04 -4.84 -10.63
CA HIS A 43 12.74 -4.21 -10.94
C HIS A 43 11.80 -5.15 -11.71
N ALA A 44 12.35 -6.06 -12.53
CA ALA A 44 11.61 -7.10 -13.23
C ALA A 44 11.29 -8.32 -12.36
N HIS A 45 11.80 -8.38 -11.12
CA HIS A 45 11.67 -9.51 -10.20
C HIS A 45 12.14 -10.84 -10.80
N VAL A 46 13.24 -10.80 -11.57
CA VAL A 46 13.91 -11.98 -12.11
C VAL A 46 15.38 -11.96 -11.73
N SER A 47 16.06 -13.10 -11.78
CA SER A 47 17.52 -13.10 -11.65
C SER A 47 18.16 -12.50 -12.91
N THR A 48 19.34 -11.91 -12.77
CA THR A 48 20.16 -11.43 -13.90
C THR A 48 20.44 -12.55 -14.89
N SER A 49 20.67 -13.78 -14.40
CA SER A 49 20.83 -14.97 -15.22
C SER A 49 19.59 -15.28 -16.08
N VAL A 50 18.39 -15.23 -15.50
CA VAL A 50 17.14 -15.42 -16.26
C VAL A 50 16.96 -14.30 -17.27
N LEU A 51 17.25 -13.05 -16.90
CA LEU A 51 17.16 -11.91 -17.80
C LEU A 51 18.07 -12.06 -19.04
N HIS A 52 19.34 -12.46 -18.85
CA HIS A 52 20.26 -12.73 -19.94
C HIS A 52 19.84 -13.94 -20.78
N LYS A 53 19.37 -15.01 -20.13
CA LYS A 53 18.91 -16.22 -20.82
C LYS A 53 17.71 -15.95 -21.74
N LEU A 54 16.81 -15.05 -21.33
CA LEU A 54 15.61 -14.71 -22.08
C LEU A 54 15.81 -13.60 -23.11
N ASN A 55 16.95 -12.90 -23.07
CA ASN A 55 17.29 -11.79 -23.95
C ASN A 55 18.76 -11.89 -24.35
N ALA A 56 19.08 -12.82 -25.25
CA ALA A 56 20.45 -13.10 -25.69
C ALA A 56 21.17 -11.90 -26.30
N ASN A 57 20.43 -10.87 -26.71
CA ASN A 57 20.94 -9.61 -27.23
C ASN A 57 21.43 -8.62 -26.15
N LEU A 58 21.30 -8.93 -24.85
CA LEU A 58 21.79 -8.09 -23.76
C LEU A 58 23.28 -8.29 -23.52
N ASN A 59 24.06 -7.20 -23.50
CA ASN A 59 25.44 -7.26 -23.04
C ASN A 59 25.50 -7.36 -21.51
N SER A 60 26.66 -7.76 -20.96
CA SER A 60 26.85 -8.02 -19.52
C SER A 60 26.52 -6.86 -18.58
N LYS A 61 26.47 -5.62 -19.09
CA LYS A 61 26.14 -4.41 -18.32
C LYS A 61 24.74 -3.86 -18.63
N CYS A 62 24.05 -4.42 -19.63
CA CYS A 62 22.80 -3.91 -20.20
C CYS A 62 22.90 -2.45 -20.69
N SER A 63 24.09 -2.02 -21.10
CA SER A 63 24.29 -0.65 -21.61
C SER A 63 23.69 -0.43 -23.00
N ASN A 64 23.36 -1.52 -23.71
CA ASN A 64 22.70 -1.49 -25.01
C ASN A 64 21.16 -1.42 -24.93
N VAL A 65 20.62 -1.19 -23.73
CA VAL A 65 19.19 -1.10 -23.47
C VAL A 65 18.79 0.35 -23.23
N LYS A 66 17.69 0.78 -23.85
CA LYS A 66 17.16 2.15 -23.69
C LYS A 66 15.86 2.14 -22.88
N PRO A 67 15.55 3.23 -22.14
CA PRO A 67 14.24 3.41 -21.54
C PRO A 67 13.13 3.25 -22.60
N GLY A 68 12.07 2.53 -22.25
CA GLY A 68 10.97 2.14 -23.16
C GLY A 68 11.16 0.78 -23.85
N GLN A 69 12.36 0.20 -23.81
CA GLN A 69 12.62 -1.10 -24.44
C GLN A 69 11.95 -2.25 -23.66
N LYS A 70 11.31 -3.17 -24.38
CA LYS A 70 10.63 -4.34 -23.78
C LYS A 70 11.56 -5.55 -23.75
N LEU A 71 11.87 -6.04 -22.55
CA LEU A 71 12.68 -7.22 -22.31
C LEU A 71 11.81 -8.38 -21.84
N CYS A 72 12.14 -9.59 -22.26
CA CYS A 72 11.46 -10.78 -21.80
C CYS A 72 11.88 -11.15 -20.38
N VAL A 73 10.91 -11.41 -19.51
CA VAL A 73 11.17 -11.77 -18.10
C VAL A 73 10.53 -13.10 -17.71
N LYS A 74 9.66 -13.65 -18.56
CA LYS A 74 9.08 -14.97 -18.35
C LYS A 74 8.72 -15.61 -19.69
N THR A 75 9.03 -16.89 -19.83
CA THR A 75 8.59 -17.70 -20.96
C THR A 75 7.37 -18.52 -20.58
N GLY A 76 6.47 -18.70 -21.53
CA GLY A 76 5.39 -19.66 -21.40
C GLY A 76 5.94 -21.05 -21.57
N THR A 77 5.57 -21.97 -20.69
CA THR A 77 5.67 -23.38 -21.03
C THR A 77 4.59 -23.66 -22.06
N SER A 78 4.98 -23.81 -23.33
CA SER A 78 4.15 -24.53 -24.30
C SER A 78 4.02 -25.96 -23.79
N LYS A 79 3.02 -26.21 -22.93
CA LYS A 79 2.51 -27.56 -22.73
C LYS A 79 1.91 -27.95 -24.08
N GLN A 80 2.74 -28.53 -24.95
CA GLN A 80 2.24 -29.44 -25.96
C GLN A 80 1.39 -30.46 -25.20
N ALA A 81 0.08 -30.37 -25.40
CA ALA A 81 -0.87 -31.29 -24.83
C ALA A 81 -0.59 -32.67 -25.45
N ILE A 82 0.29 -33.45 -24.82
CA ILE A 82 0.33 -34.89 -25.06
C ILE A 82 -1.01 -35.42 -24.52
N LYS A 83 -1.95 -35.67 -25.45
CA LYS A 83 -3.16 -36.45 -25.22
C LYS A 83 -2.74 -37.83 -24.69
N LYS A 84 -2.65 -37.98 -23.37
CA LYS A 84 -2.49 -39.28 -22.73
C LYS A 84 -3.86 -39.95 -22.65
N LYS A 85 -4.02 -40.93 -23.54
CA LYS A 85 -5.12 -41.90 -23.64
C LYS A 85 -5.50 -42.45 -22.27
N THR A 86 -6.75 -42.22 -21.91
CA THR A 86 -7.45 -42.74 -20.73
C THR A 86 -7.54 -44.27 -20.79
N THR A 87 -7.08 -44.96 -19.76
CA THR A 87 -7.43 -46.37 -19.49
C THR A 87 -8.08 -46.46 -18.13
N THR A 88 -9.39 -46.70 -18.19
CA THR A 88 -10.34 -46.96 -17.12
C THR A 88 -9.96 -48.23 -16.37
N LYS A 89 -9.82 -48.17 -15.04
CA LYS A 89 -9.87 -49.38 -14.20
C LYS A 89 -10.84 -49.21 -13.05
N LYS A 90 -11.60 -50.29 -12.89
CA LYS A 90 -12.92 -50.47 -12.28
C LYS A 90 -12.90 -50.36 -10.76
N LYS A 91 -13.94 -49.71 -10.25
CA LYS A 91 -14.36 -49.59 -8.85
C LYS A 91 -14.73 -50.96 -8.26
N THR A 92 -14.18 -51.29 -7.09
CA THR A 92 -14.67 -52.40 -6.25
C THR A 92 -15.02 -51.86 -4.86
N THR A 93 -16.30 -52.00 -4.53
CA THR A 93 -16.96 -51.72 -3.26
C THR A 93 -16.75 -52.85 -2.26
N THR A 94 -16.46 -52.54 -0.98
CA THR A 94 -16.66 -53.49 0.13
C THR A 94 -17.35 -52.78 1.31
N LYS A 95 -18.38 -53.46 1.83
CA LYS A 95 -19.36 -53.02 2.83
C LYS A 95 -18.81 -52.97 4.27
N LYS A 96 -19.45 -52.07 5.02
CA LYS A 96 -19.58 -51.86 6.47
C LYS A 96 -19.92 -53.11 7.33
N LYS A 97 -19.35 -53.18 8.56
CA LYS A 97 -20.01 -53.64 9.82
C LYS A 97 -19.13 -53.21 11.03
N THR A 98 -19.48 -52.23 11.87
CA THR A 98 -20.36 -52.18 13.08
C THR A 98 -19.69 -52.57 14.41
N THR A 99 -19.87 -51.67 15.41
CA THR A 99 -19.78 -51.82 16.90
C THR A 99 -18.39 -52.03 17.53
N THR A 100 -17.97 -51.31 18.58
CA THR A 100 -18.55 -51.41 19.94
C THR A 100 -18.18 -50.21 20.85
N LYS A 101 -19.14 -49.80 21.70
CA LYS A 101 -19.05 -48.94 22.91
C LYS A 101 -17.90 -49.34 23.85
N LYS A 102 -17.35 -48.39 24.63
CA LYS A 102 -17.51 -48.32 26.12
C LYS A 102 -16.57 -47.27 26.80
N LYS A 103 -17.22 -46.36 27.53
CA LYS A 103 -16.92 -45.81 28.90
C LYS A 103 -15.62 -45.02 29.11
N THR A 104 -15.70 -43.70 29.28
CA THR A 104 -15.89 -42.95 30.55
C THR A 104 -14.81 -43.19 31.59
N THR A 105 -13.98 -42.16 31.84
CA THR A 105 -13.52 -41.81 33.20
C THR A 105 -13.25 -40.32 33.30
N THR A 106 -14.15 -39.68 34.04
CA THR A 106 -14.00 -38.41 34.75
C THR A 106 -12.87 -38.46 35.78
N THR A 107 -12.05 -37.41 35.84
CA THR A 107 -11.34 -37.03 37.08
C THR A 107 -11.46 -35.52 37.27
N LYS A 108 -12.42 -35.13 38.12
CA LYS A 108 -12.38 -33.87 38.88
C LYS A 108 -11.34 -34.03 39.98
N LYS A 109 -10.45 -33.05 40.20
CA LYS A 109 -10.03 -32.71 41.57
C LYS A 109 -9.48 -31.28 41.71
N LYS A 110 -10.17 -30.56 42.60
CA LYS A 110 -9.76 -29.50 43.53
C LYS A 110 -9.11 -28.21 43.03
N THR A 111 -9.96 -27.20 42.98
CA THR A 111 -9.95 -26.02 43.87
C THR A 111 -9.03 -26.09 45.10
N THR A 112 -8.15 -25.09 45.23
CA THR A 112 -7.79 -24.49 46.53
C THR A 112 -7.74 -22.98 46.40
N THR A 113 -8.79 -22.37 46.95
CA THR A 113 -8.92 -20.97 47.32
C THR A 113 -7.86 -20.62 48.37
N LYS A 114 -7.12 -19.52 48.19
CA LYS A 114 -6.49 -18.80 49.29
C LYS A 114 -6.81 -17.30 49.16
N LYS A 115 -7.62 -16.85 50.12
CA LYS A 115 -8.02 -15.46 50.40
C LYS A 115 -7.03 -14.85 51.39
N LYS A 116 -7.08 -13.50 51.47
CA LYS A 116 -6.44 -12.56 52.43
C LYS A 116 -5.02 -12.13 52.01
N THR A 117 -4.66 -10.84 52.01
CA THR A 117 -5.06 -9.79 52.96
C THR A 117 -4.94 -8.39 52.36
N THR A 118 -5.89 -7.54 52.73
CA THR A 118 -5.88 -6.07 52.71
C THR A 118 -4.65 -5.45 53.37
N THR A 119 -4.12 -4.36 52.81
CA THR A 119 -3.58 -3.26 53.63
C THR A 119 -3.79 -1.92 52.93
N LYS A 120 -4.77 -1.19 53.46
CA LYS A 120 -4.99 0.24 53.31
C LYS A 120 -3.91 0.95 54.12
N LYS A 121 -3.12 1.84 53.53
CA LYS A 121 -2.37 2.85 54.29
C LYS A 121 -2.68 4.24 53.76
N THR A 122 -3.59 4.88 54.48
CA THR A 122 -3.79 6.33 54.51
C THR A 122 -2.66 6.92 55.35
N THR A 123 -1.93 7.90 54.83
CA THR A 123 -1.41 9.00 55.67
C THR A 123 -1.25 10.26 54.84
N THR A 124 -2.02 11.26 55.25
CA THR A 124 -1.97 12.69 54.95
C THR A 124 -0.71 13.36 55.49
N THR A 125 -0.10 14.28 54.73
CA THR A 125 0.20 15.66 55.21
C THR A 125 0.52 16.65 54.08
N LYS A 126 0.12 17.89 54.36
CA LYS A 126 0.03 19.11 53.54
C LYS A 126 1.38 19.81 53.28
N LYS A 127 1.48 20.52 52.14
CA LYS A 127 1.87 21.95 51.97
C LYS A 127 1.82 22.28 50.46
N ALA A 128 0.84 22.96 49.88
CA ALA A 128 0.43 24.38 49.95
C ALA A 128 1.34 25.37 49.21
N SER A 129 0.67 26.29 48.48
CA SER A 129 1.12 27.50 47.77
C SER A 129 1.41 27.29 46.27
N LYS A 130 0.84 28.01 45.29
CA LYS A 130 -0.09 29.15 45.28
C LYS A 130 -0.65 29.21 43.84
N SER A 131 -1.97 29.17 43.66
CA SER A 131 -2.63 29.52 42.39
C SER A 131 -3.64 30.60 42.73
N THR A 132 -3.44 31.79 42.19
CA THR A 132 -4.30 32.95 42.42
C THR A 132 -5.44 32.90 41.41
N THR A 133 -6.64 32.71 41.93
CA THR A 133 -7.91 32.92 41.24
C THR A 133 -8.32 34.38 41.42
N THR A 134 -8.83 35.01 40.37
CA THR A 134 -9.81 36.09 40.51
C THR A 134 -11.06 35.68 39.74
N ALA A 135 -12.10 35.43 40.52
CA ALA A 135 -13.51 35.28 40.13
C ALA A 135 -14.04 36.63 39.61
N SER A 136 -15.23 36.84 39.05
CA SER A 136 -16.45 36.10 38.70
C SER A 136 -17.38 37.17 38.11
N LYS A 137 -18.26 36.83 37.16
CA LYS A 137 -19.75 36.96 37.30
C LYS A 137 -20.50 36.98 35.96
N GLN A 138 -21.48 36.06 35.91
CA GLN A 138 -22.87 36.15 35.44
C GLN A 138 -23.25 36.29 33.94
N LYS A 139 -23.90 35.21 33.47
CA LYS A 139 -24.98 35.00 32.47
C LYS A 139 -26.33 35.65 32.94
N PRO A 140 -27.49 35.70 32.21
CA PRO A 140 -27.92 35.42 30.81
C PRO A 140 -28.76 36.55 30.11
N ALA A 141 -29.15 36.38 28.83
CA ALA A 141 -30.56 36.27 28.34
C ALA A 141 -30.79 36.83 26.92
N ASP A 142 -31.79 36.23 26.26
CA ASP A 142 -32.25 36.33 24.87
C ASP A 142 -32.78 37.70 24.40
N THR A 143 -32.86 37.91 23.07
CA THR A 143 -34.11 38.10 22.27
C THR A 143 -33.92 38.97 21.01
N ALA A 144 -34.47 38.44 19.91
CA ALA A 144 -34.87 38.93 18.59
C ALA A 144 -34.86 40.44 18.15
N MET A 145 -34.68 40.57 16.82
CA MET A 145 -35.49 41.33 15.84
C MET A 145 -34.95 42.68 15.25
N LYS A 146 -34.91 42.66 13.90
CA LYS A 146 -34.71 43.68 12.81
C LYS A 146 -35.62 44.94 12.98
N PRO A 147 -35.40 46.18 12.40
CA PRO A 147 -35.16 46.44 10.96
C PRO A 147 -34.38 47.69 10.44
N THR A 148 -33.87 47.51 9.20
CA THR A 148 -33.84 48.41 8.00
C THR A 148 -33.20 49.81 8.06
N THR A 149 -32.16 50.03 7.23
CA THR A 149 -32.05 51.24 6.39
C THR A 149 -31.41 50.90 5.04
N THR A 150 -32.06 51.36 3.97
CA THR A 150 -31.75 51.17 2.55
C THR A 150 -30.76 52.24 2.07
N ALA A 151 -29.75 51.88 1.27
CA ALA A 151 -28.93 52.83 0.50
C ALA A 151 -28.39 52.15 -0.79
N PRO A 152 -28.14 52.90 -1.87
CA PRO A 152 -28.50 52.49 -3.23
C PRO A 152 -27.43 51.71 -3.99
N THR A 153 -27.94 50.83 -4.86
CA THR A 153 -27.25 50.00 -5.84
C THR A 153 -26.40 50.83 -6.81
N THR A 154 -25.08 50.66 -6.74
CA THR A 154 -24.16 51.07 -7.82
C THR A 154 -23.87 49.85 -8.67
N THR A 155 -24.47 49.81 -9.86
CA THR A 155 -24.26 48.75 -10.85
C THR A 155 -22.89 48.94 -11.50
N THR A 156 -21.85 48.34 -10.92
CA THR A 156 -20.56 48.19 -11.59
C THR A 156 -20.63 46.96 -12.49
N THR A 157 -20.72 47.19 -13.80
CA THR A 157 -20.60 46.15 -14.83
C THR A 157 -19.15 45.65 -14.85
N THR A 158 -18.85 44.67 -14.01
CA THR A 158 -17.56 43.98 -14.03
C THR A 158 -17.56 42.98 -15.19
N THR A 159 -16.93 43.35 -16.29
CA THR A 159 -16.61 42.46 -17.40
C THR A 159 -15.80 41.28 -16.86
N THR A 160 -16.45 40.14 -16.67
CA THR A 160 -15.83 38.93 -16.14
C THR A 160 -15.07 38.28 -17.30
N THR A 161 -13.79 38.59 -17.42
CA THR A 161 -12.91 37.80 -18.29
C THR A 161 -12.78 36.41 -17.67
N THR A 162 -13.34 35.41 -18.36
CA THR A 162 -13.22 34.00 -18.00
C THR A 162 -11.77 33.57 -18.21
N SER A 163 -10.94 33.86 -17.22
CA SER A 163 -9.59 33.31 -17.09
C SER A 163 -9.72 31.81 -16.86
N THR A 164 -9.36 31.01 -17.87
CA THR A 164 -9.20 29.57 -17.72
C THR A 164 -8.10 29.34 -16.68
N ALA A 165 -8.50 29.03 -15.44
CA ALA A 165 -7.58 28.82 -14.34
C ALA A 165 -6.51 27.79 -14.75
N ALA A 166 -5.25 28.21 -14.73
CA ALA A 166 -4.12 27.33 -15.00
C ALA A 166 -4.19 26.12 -14.05
N THR A 167 -4.15 24.92 -14.62
CA THR A 167 -4.14 23.70 -13.81
C THR A 167 -2.84 23.68 -12.99
N PRO A 168 -2.89 23.51 -11.65
CA PRO A 168 -1.69 23.50 -10.85
C PRO A 168 -0.73 22.40 -11.35
N THR A 169 0.49 22.79 -11.68
CA THR A 169 1.57 21.85 -12.01
C THR A 169 2.20 21.35 -10.72
N TYR A 170 2.07 20.06 -10.46
CA TYR A 170 2.65 19.42 -9.28
C TYR A 170 3.98 18.75 -9.64
N THR A 171 5.02 19.03 -8.86
CA THR A 171 6.30 18.31 -8.91
C THR A 171 6.22 17.12 -7.95
N TYR A 172 6.24 15.90 -8.49
CA TYR A 172 6.11 14.67 -7.70
C TYR A 172 7.45 14.15 -7.22
N ASN A 173 7.57 13.99 -5.90
CA ASN A 173 8.82 13.61 -5.25
C ASN A 173 9.00 12.08 -5.19
N TYR A 174 10.25 11.64 -5.41
CA TYR A 174 10.62 10.23 -5.42
C TYR A 174 10.45 9.61 -4.02
N GLY A 175 9.67 8.54 -3.91
CA GLY A 175 9.39 7.86 -2.63
C GLY A 175 8.45 8.62 -1.69
N LEU A 176 7.96 9.80 -2.09
CA LEU A 176 7.12 10.68 -1.25
C LEU A 176 5.78 11.03 -1.91
N THR A 177 5.41 10.33 -2.98
CA THR A 177 4.14 10.55 -3.67
C THR A 177 3.26 9.31 -3.52
N ALA A 178 2.06 9.47 -2.97
CA ALA A 178 1.02 8.45 -3.01
C ALA A 178 0.12 8.64 -4.24
N GLN A 179 -0.43 7.56 -4.77
CA GLN A 179 -1.47 7.60 -5.80
C GLN A 179 -2.58 6.64 -5.45
N LEU A 180 -3.85 7.05 -5.64
CA LEU A 180 -5.02 6.21 -5.44
C LEU A 180 -5.78 6.08 -6.76
N SER A 181 -5.87 4.85 -7.31
CA SER A 181 -6.57 4.59 -8.58
C SER A 181 -7.65 3.52 -8.46
N SER A 182 -7.50 2.56 -7.55
CA SER A 182 -8.51 1.55 -7.23
C SER A 182 -8.15 0.83 -5.92
N GLY A 183 -9.01 -0.08 -5.45
CA GLY A 183 -8.69 -0.95 -4.31
C GLY A 183 -7.54 -1.92 -4.57
N GLN A 184 -7.12 -2.11 -5.83
CA GLN A 184 -5.98 -2.97 -6.21
C GLN A 184 -4.75 -2.17 -6.68
N ASP A 185 -4.88 -0.86 -6.82
CA ASP A 185 -3.82 0.04 -7.31
C ASP A 185 -3.87 1.34 -6.52
N PHE A 186 -3.17 1.31 -5.39
CA PHE A 186 -3.07 2.45 -4.52
C PHE A 186 -1.76 2.41 -3.73
N CYS A 187 -1.43 3.54 -3.10
CA CYS A 187 -0.30 3.68 -2.23
C CYS A 187 -0.72 4.17 -0.84
N ILE A 188 0.10 3.86 0.15
CA ILE A 188 0.02 4.36 1.54
C ILE A 188 1.43 4.75 1.98
N PHE A 189 1.53 5.50 3.08
CA PHE A 189 2.80 5.79 3.75
C PHE A 189 2.99 4.84 4.92
N LEU A 190 4.24 4.39 5.10
CA LEU A 190 4.67 3.52 6.20
C LEU A 190 6.08 3.91 6.64
N PRO A 191 6.52 3.48 7.83
CA PRO A 191 7.93 3.60 8.22
C PRO A 191 8.84 3.02 7.13
N ARG A 192 9.98 3.69 6.89
CA ARG A 192 10.92 3.30 5.81
C ARG A 192 11.55 1.91 6.00
N SER A 193 11.42 1.32 7.18
CA SER A 193 11.88 -0.03 7.51
C SER A 193 10.83 -0.77 8.34
N PRO A 194 10.80 -2.11 8.30
CA PRO A 194 9.90 -2.90 9.14
C PRO A 194 10.04 -2.54 10.62
N GLY A 195 8.92 -2.28 11.29
CA GLY A 195 8.86 -1.89 12.69
C GLY A 195 9.61 -0.60 13.04
N ASN A 196 9.86 0.27 12.04
CA ASN A 196 10.68 1.48 12.20
C ASN A 196 12.12 1.22 12.69
N LYS A 197 12.64 0.00 12.51
CA LYS A 197 13.93 -0.44 13.08
C LYS A 197 15.12 0.43 12.70
N GLU A 198 15.20 0.90 11.46
CA GLU A 198 16.32 1.74 11.01
C GLU A 198 16.37 3.10 11.72
N ASP A 199 15.23 3.63 12.19
CA ASP A 199 15.16 4.88 12.95
C ASP A 199 15.12 4.64 14.47
N ASN A 200 15.00 3.38 14.90
CA ASN A 200 14.91 2.94 16.30
C ASN A 200 16.03 1.97 16.71
N GLY A 201 17.26 2.23 16.26
CA GLY A 201 18.45 1.50 16.72
C GLY A 201 18.45 -0.01 16.42
N GLY A 202 17.72 -0.45 15.40
CA GLY A 202 17.58 -1.85 15.00
C GLY A 202 16.51 -2.65 15.75
N VAL A 203 15.76 -2.02 16.66
CA VAL A 203 14.71 -2.68 17.46
C VAL A 203 13.32 -2.24 17.00
N VAL A 204 12.34 -3.15 17.06
CA VAL A 204 10.95 -2.82 16.71
C VAL A 204 10.47 -1.71 17.63
N ASP A 205 10.02 -0.62 17.02
CA ASP A 205 9.43 0.51 17.71
C ASP A 205 7.98 0.21 18.07
N LYS A 206 7.63 0.46 19.32
CA LYS A 206 6.26 0.24 19.82
C LYS A 206 5.29 1.32 19.32
N ASP A 207 5.81 2.48 18.92
CA ASP A 207 5.07 3.63 18.38
C ASP A 207 5.60 3.99 16.98
N ALA A 208 5.92 2.96 16.18
CA ALA A 208 6.55 3.05 14.86
C ALA A 208 5.86 4.07 13.94
N ILE A 209 4.52 4.12 13.92
CA ILE A 209 3.79 5.04 13.04
C ILE A 209 4.01 6.49 13.44
N ALA A 210 3.82 6.84 14.71
CA ALA A 210 4.02 8.20 15.23
C ALA A 210 5.48 8.65 15.11
N ASN A 211 6.45 7.79 15.43
CA ASN A 211 7.87 8.14 15.41
C ASN A 211 8.46 8.26 14.00
N SER A 212 7.81 7.67 12.99
CA SER A 212 8.23 7.76 11.59
C SER A 212 7.54 8.89 10.81
N GLU A 213 6.77 9.77 11.47
CA GLU A 213 6.07 10.89 10.82
C GLU A 213 6.97 11.72 9.90
N LYS A 214 8.27 11.83 10.19
CA LYS A 214 9.22 12.61 9.37
C LYS A 214 10.03 11.79 8.38
N SER A 215 10.07 10.47 8.52
CA SER A 215 10.92 9.57 7.73
C SER A 215 10.14 8.55 6.91
N ALA A 216 8.81 8.50 7.04
CA ALA A 216 7.96 7.60 6.28
C ALA A 216 8.12 7.79 4.78
N VAL A 217 7.85 6.72 4.03
CA VAL A 217 7.93 6.71 2.56
C VAL A 217 6.70 6.04 1.97
N ALA A 218 6.42 6.32 0.71
CA ALA A 218 5.30 5.75 -0.01
C ALA A 218 5.56 4.28 -0.38
N PHE A 219 4.55 3.44 -0.15
CA PHE A 219 4.47 2.06 -0.59
C PHE A 219 3.18 1.85 -1.39
N CYS A 220 3.28 1.25 -2.57
CA CYS A 220 2.15 0.94 -3.42
C CYS A 220 1.89 -0.57 -3.48
N THR A 221 0.64 -0.95 -3.74
CA THR A 221 0.26 -2.36 -3.95
C THR A 221 0.98 -3.00 -5.15
N ARG A 222 1.42 -2.17 -6.10
CA ARG A 222 2.24 -2.53 -7.26
C ARG A 222 3.07 -1.32 -7.72
N PRO A 223 4.13 -1.52 -8.52
CA PRO A 223 4.86 -0.40 -9.12
C PRO A 223 3.91 0.57 -9.84
N ASN A 224 4.03 1.86 -9.55
CA ASN A 224 3.12 2.88 -10.04
C ASN A 224 3.91 4.10 -10.56
N VAL A 225 3.74 4.41 -11.85
CA VAL A 225 4.47 5.51 -12.51
C VAL A 225 4.09 6.91 -12.00
N LYS A 226 2.92 7.05 -11.39
CA LYS A 226 2.45 8.30 -10.77
C LYS A 226 2.96 8.48 -9.35
N ALA A 227 3.55 7.43 -8.77
CA ALA A 227 4.19 7.42 -7.46
C ALA A 227 5.67 7.02 -7.64
N PRO A 228 6.49 7.86 -8.31
CA PRO A 228 7.87 7.51 -8.62
C PRO A 228 8.63 7.20 -7.33
N GLY A 229 9.42 6.13 -7.33
CA GLY A 229 10.21 5.73 -6.16
C GLY A 229 9.43 5.14 -4.99
N ALA A 230 8.11 5.07 -5.07
CA ALA A 230 7.33 4.33 -4.09
C ALA A 230 7.72 2.85 -4.12
N ARG A 231 7.86 2.27 -2.94
CA ARG A 231 8.22 0.87 -2.77
C ARG A 231 6.99 -0.01 -2.98
N THR A 232 7.17 -1.33 -3.10
CA THR A 232 6.03 -2.25 -3.18
C THR A 232 5.70 -2.79 -1.80
N LEU A 233 4.41 -2.80 -1.45
CA LEU A 233 3.93 -3.41 -0.22
C LEU A 233 4.23 -4.92 -0.19
N PRO A 234 4.48 -5.52 0.98
CA PRO A 234 4.57 -6.96 1.10
C PRO A 234 3.30 -7.63 0.58
N VAL A 235 3.46 -8.80 -0.06
CA VAL A 235 2.32 -9.60 -0.53
C VAL A 235 1.47 -10.00 0.69
N GLY A 236 0.17 -9.76 0.61
CA GLY A 236 -0.77 -10.04 1.70
C GLY A 236 -0.81 -8.98 2.80
N PHE A 237 -0.03 -7.90 2.68
CA PHE A 237 -0.07 -6.78 3.64
C PHE A 237 -1.45 -6.13 3.67
N ILE A 238 -2.07 -5.89 2.52
CA ILE A 238 -3.45 -5.40 2.43
C ILE A 238 -4.40 -6.60 2.44
N LYS A 239 -5.33 -6.63 3.40
CA LYS A 239 -6.35 -7.69 3.55
C LYS A 239 -7.64 -7.32 2.84
N THR A 240 -8.10 -6.10 3.05
CA THR A 240 -9.26 -5.52 2.36
C THR A 240 -8.95 -4.10 1.92
N ALA A 241 -9.53 -3.69 0.79
CA ALA A 241 -9.31 -2.38 0.20
C ALA A 241 -10.56 -1.91 -0.53
N HIS A 242 -11.19 -0.88 0.01
CA HIS A 242 -12.42 -0.28 -0.48
C HIS A 242 -12.11 1.09 -1.06
N TYR A 243 -12.10 1.18 -2.39
CA TYR A 243 -11.88 2.43 -3.09
C TYR A 243 -13.19 3.18 -3.30
N TYR A 244 -13.16 4.48 -3.03
CA TYR A 244 -14.28 5.38 -3.26
C TYR A 244 -13.79 6.71 -3.83
N ALA A 245 -14.54 7.25 -4.78
CA ALA A 245 -14.26 8.52 -5.44
C ALA A 245 -15.51 9.40 -5.41
N ASP A 246 -15.35 10.63 -4.94
CA ASP A 246 -16.36 11.66 -4.99
C ASP A 246 -15.82 12.80 -5.87
N ASN A 247 -16.23 12.81 -7.13
CA ASN A 247 -15.72 13.78 -8.09
C ASN A 247 -16.28 15.19 -7.83
N GLN A 248 -17.47 15.26 -7.24
CA GLN A 248 -18.18 16.50 -6.90
C GLN A 248 -17.52 17.17 -5.70
N ALA A 249 -17.26 16.42 -4.63
CA ALA A 249 -16.49 16.92 -3.49
C ALA A 249 -14.99 17.02 -3.79
N GLY A 250 -14.49 16.28 -4.78
CA GLY A 250 -13.11 16.37 -5.25
C GLY A 250 -12.13 15.59 -4.38
N TYR A 251 -12.50 14.40 -3.92
CA TYR A 251 -11.61 13.50 -3.20
C TYR A 251 -11.71 12.04 -3.68
N VAL A 252 -10.65 11.29 -3.42
CA VAL A 252 -10.58 9.84 -3.59
C VAL A 252 -10.01 9.22 -2.32
N GLN A 253 -10.42 8.00 -2.00
CA GLN A 253 -9.95 7.30 -0.81
C GLN A 253 -9.80 5.80 -1.03
N VAL A 254 -8.99 5.19 -0.18
CA VAL A 254 -8.96 3.75 0.06
C VAL A 254 -8.98 3.50 1.55
N THR A 255 -9.88 2.65 2.01
CA THR A 255 -9.98 2.23 3.41
C THR A 255 -10.02 0.71 3.51
N GLY A 256 -9.63 0.15 4.65
CA GLY A 256 -9.78 -1.28 4.86
C GLY A 256 -8.90 -1.82 5.99
N LYS A 257 -8.61 -3.12 5.89
CA LYS A 257 -7.79 -3.87 6.84
C LYS A 257 -6.44 -4.26 6.25
N PHE A 258 -5.43 -4.30 7.09
CA PHE A 258 -4.08 -4.72 6.72
C PHE A 258 -3.51 -5.76 7.70
N GLU A 259 -2.30 -6.25 7.45
CA GLU A 259 -1.58 -7.20 8.28
C GLU A 259 -0.35 -6.53 8.89
N PRO A 260 -0.45 -5.99 10.11
CA PRO A 260 0.64 -5.24 10.74
C PRO A 260 1.93 -6.06 10.86
N SER A 261 1.79 -7.36 11.10
CA SER A 261 2.92 -8.27 11.29
C SER A 261 3.83 -8.41 10.06
N LEU A 262 3.29 -8.24 8.85
CA LEU A 262 4.07 -8.30 7.60
C LEU A 262 4.99 -7.09 7.39
N TRP A 263 4.83 -6.04 8.19
CA TRP A 263 5.78 -4.93 8.29
C TRP A 263 6.32 -4.73 9.70
N GLU A 264 6.24 -5.78 10.53
CA GLU A 264 6.72 -5.81 11.92
C GLU A 264 6.19 -4.65 12.79
N LEU A 265 4.97 -4.19 12.51
CA LEU A 265 4.33 -3.15 13.29
C LEU A 265 3.77 -3.77 14.59
N SER A 266 4.08 -3.12 15.72
CA SER A 266 3.64 -3.55 17.04
C SER A 266 2.13 -3.47 17.18
N SER A 267 1.49 -4.49 17.75
CA SER A 267 0.05 -4.42 18.09
C SER A 267 -0.26 -3.44 19.22
N LYS A 268 0.77 -2.89 19.86
CA LYS A 268 0.65 -1.82 20.88
C LYS A 268 0.76 -0.43 20.27
N ASP A 269 1.09 -0.33 18.99
CA ASP A 269 1.12 0.94 18.28
C ASP A 269 -0.34 1.36 18.02
N GLU A 270 -0.75 2.44 18.67
CA GLU A 270 -2.11 3.01 18.52
C GLU A 270 -2.30 3.69 17.16
N GLY A 271 -1.23 3.82 16.38
CA GLY A 271 -1.24 4.40 15.06
C GLY A 271 -0.78 5.86 15.02
N GLY A 272 -1.07 6.51 13.91
CA GLY A 272 -0.69 7.90 13.70
C GLY A 272 -1.08 8.41 12.32
N GLN A 273 -0.70 9.66 12.06
CA GLN A 273 -1.06 10.39 10.85
C GLN A 273 0.15 10.64 9.97
N TYR A 274 0.01 10.31 8.69
CA TYR A 274 0.81 10.91 7.65
C TYR A 274 -0.05 11.87 6.83
N ASP A 275 0.39 13.10 6.66
CA ASP A 275 -0.29 14.12 5.87
C ASP A 275 0.68 15.20 5.38
N ASN A 276 0.16 16.11 4.57
CA ASN A 276 0.89 17.30 4.14
C ASN A 276 0.41 18.59 4.81
N HIS A 277 -0.18 18.50 6.00
CA HIS A 277 -0.50 19.68 6.80
C HIS A 277 0.78 20.37 7.29
N GLY A 278 0.79 21.71 7.31
CA GLY A 278 1.96 22.49 7.75
C GLY A 278 3.20 22.17 6.91
N ARG A 279 4.26 21.67 7.55
CA ARG A 279 5.50 21.26 6.85
C ARG A 279 5.45 19.85 6.26
N GLY A 280 4.36 19.12 6.48
CA GLY A 280 4.19 17.71 6.14
C GLY A 280 4.83 16.75 7.13
N SER A 281 4.19 15.60 7.24
CA SER A 281 4.63 14.40 7.94
C SER A 281 4.36 13.20 7.02
N PRO A 282 5.28 12.81 6.12
CA PRO A 282 6.65 13.30 5.96
C PRO A 282 6.76 14.61 5.17
N PRO A 283 7.84 15.39 5.34
CA PRO A 283 8.04 16.61 4.55
C PRO A 283 8.05 16.35 3.05
N LEU A 284 7.48 17.26 2.27
CA LEU A 284 7.37 17.17 0.80
C LEU A 284 6.52 16.00 0.28
N SER A 285 5.86 15.27 1.16
CA SER A 285 4.92 14.24 0.78
C SER A 285 3.66 14.82 0.14
N MET A 286 3.08 14.08 -0.79
CA MET A 286 1.88 14.51 -1.49
C MET A 286 1.09 13.32 -2.04
N CYS A 287 -0.12 13.61 -2.48
CA CYS A 287 -0.90 12.69 -3.29
C CYS A 287 -1.03 13.20 -4.72
N TYR A 288 -0.83 12.30 -5.67
CA TYR A 288 -0.81 12.63 -7.08
C TYR A 288 -2.13 13.23 -7.54
N GLY A 289 -2.09 14.45 -8.10
CA GLY A 289 -3.27 15.17 -8.58
C GLY A 289 -4.13 15.83 -7.49
N TYR A 290 -3.71 15.79 -6.22
CA TYR A 290 -4.45 16.38 -5.11
C TYR A 290 -3.56 17.30 -4.28
N ARG A 291 -4.15 18.40 -3.79
CA ARG A 291 -3.44 19.39 -2.96
C ARG A 291 -3.21 18.89 -1.54
N TYR A 292 -4.12 18.07 -1.02
CA TYR A 292 -4.08 17.58 0.35
C TYR A 292 -4.19 16.07 0.37
N TYR A 293 -3.62 15.45 1.39
CA TYR A 293 -3.90 14.06 1.70
C TYR A 293 -3.86 13.82 3.20
N VAL A 294 -4.50 12.74 3.61
CA VAL A 294 -4.36 12.17 4.94
C VAL A 294 -4.23 10.66 4.79
N ASN A 295 -3.33 10.06 5.56
CA ASN A 295 -3.21 8.63 5.69
C ASN A 295 -3.09 8.29 7.17
N MET A 296 -4.00 7.48 7.69
CA MET A 296 -3.87 6.90 9.02
C MET A 296 -3.54 5.42 8.90
N ILE A 297 -2.65 4.95 9.77
CA ILE A 297 -2.29 3.55 9.95
C ILE A 297 -2.51 3.24 11.43
N GLU A 298 -3.35 2.26 11.74
CA GLU A 298 -3.74 1.87 13.11
C GLU A 298 -3.40 0.38 13.34
N PRO A 299 -2.15 0.06 13.73
CA PRO A 299 -1.71 -1.34 13.88
C PRO A 299 -2.47 -2.13 14.95
N ASN A 300 -2.87 -1.48 16.05
CA ASN A 300 -3.58 -2.10 17.16
C ASN A 300 -4.88 -2.81 16.77
N ASP A 301 -5.62 -2.30 15.77
CA ASP A 301 -6.86 -2.90 15.28
C ASP A 301 -6.80 -3.29 13.78
N SER A 302 -5.62 -3.18 13.19
CA SER A 302 -5.31 -3.49 11.79
C SER A 302 -6.10 -2.65 10.78
N THR A 303 -6.44 -1.41 11.11
CA THR A 303 -7.19 -0.50 10.24
C THR A 303 -6.27 0.48 9.52
N TYR A 304 -6.57 0.77 8.26
CA TYR A 304 -5.94 1.88 7.55
C TYR A 304 -6.94 2.64 6.70
N CYS A 305 -6.57 3.88 6.40
CA CYS A 305 -7.29 4.74 5.49
C CYS A 305 -6.33 5.74 4.88
N ILE A 306 -6.52 6.01 3.60
CA ILE A 306 -5.87 7.11 2.90
C ILE A 306 -6.92 7.84 2.08
N ARG A 307 -6.89 9.17 2.12
CA ARG A 307 -7.73 10.04 1.31
C ARG A 307 -6.89 11.16 0.71
N CYS A 308 -7.12 11.45 -0.56
CA CYS A 308 -6.53 12.55 -1.28
C CYS A 308 -7.62 13.55 -1.67
N CYS A 309 -7.42 14.83 -1.38
CA CYS A 309 -8.46 15.86 -1.46
C CYS A 309 -7.99 17.11 -2.20
N LYS A 310 -8.90 17.72 -2.96
CA LYS A 310 -8.69 19.06 -3.52
C LYS A 310 -8.81 20.14 -2.45
N SER A 311 -9.78 20.00 -1.54
CA SER A 311 -10.01 20.89 -0.41
C SER A 311 -9.48 20.31 0.90
N TYR A 312 -8.98 21.17 1.78
CA TYR A 312 -8.42 20.76 3.07
C TYR A 312 -9.50 20.15 3.99
N GLN A 313 -10.72 20.68 3.93
CA GLN A 313 -11.83 20.26 4.80
C GLN A 313 -12.24 18.81 4.57
N ASP A 314 -12.09 18.29 3.35
CA ASP A 314 -12.44 16.90 3.04
C ASP A 314 -11.41 15.90 3.57
N CYS A 315 -10.17 16.34 3.82
CA CYS A 315 -9.11 15.48 4.32
C CYS A 315 -9.03 15.50 5.84
N ASN A 316 -9.51 16.56 6.52
CA ASN A 316 -9.45 16.67 7.98
C ASN A 316 -8.03 16.39 8.55
N ALA A 317 -6.98 16.77 7.80
CA ALA A 317 -5.59 16.59 8.19
C ALA A 317 -5.25 17.36 9.49
N GLY A 318 -4.15 17.01 10.16
CA GLY A 318 -3.76 17.60 11.45
C GLY A 318 -4.58 17.14 12.66
N ARG A 319 -5.18 15.94 12.60
CA ARG A 319 -6.03 15.34 13.64
C ARG A 319 -5.52 13.94 14.01
N SER A 320 -4.27 13.85 14.45
CA SER A 320 -3.53 12.58 14.56
C SER A 320 -4.08 11.55 15.55
N ALA A 321 -4.92 11.95 16.51
CA ALA A 321 -5.46 11.04 17.55
C ALA A 321 -6.90 10.56 17.27
N TYR A 322 -7.47 10.89 16.11
CA TYR A 322 -8.90 10.72 15.86
C TYR A 322 -9.22 9.38 15.18
N GLY A 323 -8.23 8.81 14.49
CA GLY A 323 -8.32 7.53 13.85
C GLY A 323 -9.13 7.49 12.55
N CYS A 324 -9.07 6.36 11.84
CA CYS A 324 -9.61 6.28 10.49
C CYS A 324 -11.10 6.56 10.39
N LYS A 325 -11.90 5.92 11.26
CA LYS A 325 -13.36 6.06 11.25
C LYS A 325 -13.84 7.48 11.48
N ARG A 326 -13.03 8.33 12.11
CA ARG A 326 -13.40 9.73 12.37
C ARG A 326 -12.91 10.67 11.28
N ILE A 327 -11.77 10.38 10.66
CA ILE A 327 -11.18 11.20 9.60
C ILE A 327 -11.81 10.90 8.23
N VAL A 328 -12.11 9.63 7.98
CA VAL A 328 -12.74 9.12 6.76
C VAL A 328 -14.04 8.38 7.15
N PRO A 329 -15.11 9.11 7.53
CA PRO A 329 -16.31 8.53 8.14
C PRO A 329 -17.19 7.72 7.20
N ASN A 330 -17.14 7.99 5.89
CA ASN A 330 -17.79 7.18 4.85
C ASN A 330 -16.90 6.03 4.35
N GLY A 331 -15.83 5.69 5.08
CA GLY A 331 -14.98 4.56 4.78
C GLY A 331 -15.60 3.21 5.14
N VAL A 332 -15.19 2.16 4.45
CA VAL A 332 -15.50 0.77 4.76
C VAL A 332 -14.26 0.10 5.37
N TYR A 333 -14.43 -0.55 6.52
CA TYR A 333 -13.34 -1.03 7.40
C TYR A 333 -13.47 -2.50 7.79
N GLU A 334 -14.08 -3.29 6.92
CA GLU A 334 -14.22 -4.75 7.05
C GLU A 334 -13.34 -5.49 6.06
#